data_AF-A0A0H0KZ86-F1
#
_entry.id   AF-A0A0H0KZ86-F1
#
_cell.length_a   1.000
_cell.length_b   1.000
_cell.length_c   1.000
_cell.angle_alpha   90.00
_cell.angle_beta   90.00
_cell.angle_gamma   90.00
#
_symmetry.space_group_name_H-M   'P 1'
#
loop_
_entity.id
_entity.type
_entity.pdbx_description
1 polymer ?
#
loop_
_entity_poly.entity_id
_entity_poly.type
_entity_poly.pdbx_seq_one_letter_code
_entity_poly.pdbx_strand_id
1 'polypeptide(L)'
;MKKFIILLSLLILLPLVATSKPLIPIMKTLFTDVTGTVPDAEEIARKAELFRQQTGIAPFIVILPDINNEASLRQNGKAMLAHASSSLSNVKGSVLLLFTTREPRLIMITNG
;
A
#
# COMPACT_ATOMS: atom_id res chain seq x y z
N MET A 1 39.31 -11.15 -22.21
CA MET A 1 38.26 -12.15 -21.87
C MET A 1 37.56 -11.88 -20.54
N LYS A 2 38.27 -11.63 -19.43
CA LYS A 2 37.64 -11.36 -18.09
C LYS A 2 36.64 -10.19 -18.07
N LYS A 3 36.90 -9.09 -18.79
CA LYS A 3 36.01 -7.91 -18.81
C LYS A 3 34.62 -8.19 -19.41
N PHE A 4 34.54 -9.08 -20.40
CA PHE A 4 33.26 -9.46 -21.02
C PHE A 4 32.43 -10.37 -20.11
N ILE A 5 33.08 -11.26 -19.34
CA ILE A 5 32.40 -12.09 -18.32
C ILE A 5 31.80 -11.21 -17.22
N ILE A 6 32.51 -10.18 -16.77
CA ILE A 6 32.01 -9.22 -15.77
C ILE A 6 30.83 -8.42 -16.31
N LEU A 7 30.92 -7.95 -17.56
CA LEU A 7 29.83 -7.19 -18.17
C LEU A 7 28.57 -8.05 -18.37
N LEU A 8 28.74 -9.30 -18.80
CA LEU A 8 27.64 -10.25 -19.00
C LEU A 8 27.00 -10.65 -17.67
N SER A 9 27.79 -10.85 -16.61
CA SER A 9 27.26 -11.15 -15.26
C SER A 9 26.54 -9.96 -14.64
N LEU A 10 26.99 -8.72 -14.86
CA LEU A 10 26.23 -7.52 -14.50
C LEU A 10 24.90 -7.45 -15.27
N LEU A 11 24.90 -7.74 -16.57
CA LEU A 11 23.70 -7.70 -17.41
C LEU A 11 22.63 -8.72 -16.97
N ILE A 12 23.06 -9.87 -16.43
CA ILE A 12 22.17 -10.92 -15.89
C ILE A 12 21.66 -10.57 -14.48
N LEU A 13 22.38 -9.74 -13.73
CA LEU A 13 21.96 -9.25 -12.40
C LEU A 13 21.03 -8.02 -12.48
N LEU A 14 21.09 -7.24 -13.56
CA LEU A 14 20.21 -6.07 -13.77
C LEU A 14 18.69 -6.37 -13.68
N PRO A 15 18.15 -7.46 -14.28
CA PRO A 15 16.73 -7.80 -14.17
C PRO A 15 16.30 -8.11 -12.73
N LEU A 16 17.24 -8.52 -11.87
CA LEU A 16 16.96 -8.90 -10.49
C LEU A 16 16.78 -7.67 -9.58
N VAL A 17 17.34 -6.51 -9.97
CA VAL A 17 17.21 -5.25 -9.23
C VAL A 17 15.99 -4.43 -9.70
N ALA A 18 15.46 -4.72 -10.89
CA ALA A 18 14.28 -4.06 -11.44
C ALA A 18 12.94 -4.67 -10.97
N THR A 19 12.96 -5.63 -10.04
CA THR A 19 11.76 -5.98 -9.27
C THR A 19 11.75 -5.14 -7.99
N SER A 20 11.71 -3.81 -8.14
CA SER A 20 11.38 -2.97 -6.99
C SER A 20 10.06 -3.49 -6.45
N LYS A 21 10.09 -4.07 -5.24
CA LYS A 21 8.87 -4.41 -4.49
C LYS A 21 7.89 -3.26 -4.73
N PRO A 22 6.63 -3.54 -5.14
CA PRO A 22 5.68 -2.48 -5.40
C PRO A 22 5.77 -1.52 -4.23
N LEU A 23 6.09 -0.25 -4.50
CA LEU A 23 6.38 0.75 -3.47
C LEU A 23 5.28 0.62 -2.43
N ILE A 24 5.58 0.02 -1.28
CA ILE A 24 4.60 -0.19 -0.23
C ILE A 24 4.48 1.19 0.41
N PRO A 25 3.39 1.94 0.18
CA PRO A 25 3.24 3.21 0.87
C PRO A 25 3.36 2.94 2.37
N ILE A 26 4.29 3.64 3.03
CA ILE A 26 4.43 3.58 4.48
C ILE A 26 3.24 4.34 5.05
N MET A 27 2.24 3.59 5.52
CA MET A 27 1.04 4.16 6.11
C MET A 27 1.34 4.67 7.52
N LYS A 28 1.61 5.97 7.63
CA LYS A 28 1.75 6.66 8.93
C LYS A 28 0.41 7.13 9.48
N THR A 29 -0.58 7.25 8.61
CA THR A 29 -1.92 7.78 8.88
C THR A 29 -2.96 6.83 8.29
N LEU A 30 -4.23 7.02 8.68
CA LEU A 30 -5.35 6.23 8.15
C LEU A 30 -5.72 6.58 6.71
N PHE A 31 -5.14 7.63 6.12
CA PHE A 31 -5.37 8.03 4.73
C PHE A 31 -4.04 8.34 4.04
N THR A 32 -3.82 7.74 2.88
CA THR A 32 -2.65 7.95 2.03
C THR A 32 -3.09 8.16 0.59
N ASP A 33 -2.81 9.33 0.04
CA ASP A 33 -3.01 9.62 -1.39
C ASP A 33 -1.68 9.63 -2.12
N VAL A 34 -1.42 8.59 -2.93
CA VAL A 34 -0.22 8.51 -3.78
C VAL A 34 -0.38 9.35 -5.05
N THR A 35 -1.61 9.67 -5.44
CA THR A 35 -1.89 10.43 -6.66
C THR A 35 -1.69 11.93 -6.45
N GLY A 36 -1.86 12.43 -5.23
CA GLY A 36 -1.84 13.85 -4.90
C GLY A 36 -3.01 14.62 -5.53
N THR A 37 -4.09 13.94 -5.90
CA THR A 37 -5.23 14.53 -6.62
C THR A 37 -6.51 14.55 -5.80
N VAL A 38 -6.53 13.92 -4.61
CA VAL A 38 -7.74 13.86 -3.79
C VAL A 38 -7.96 15.20 -3.08
N PRO A 39 -9.07 15.91 -3.35
CA PRO A 39 -9.41 17.10 -2.60
C PRO A 39 -9.75 16.73 -1.15
N ASP A 40 -9.52 17.67 -0.24
CA ASP A 40 -9.89 17.54 1.18
C ASP A 40 -9.27 16.31 1.88
N ALA A 41 -8.08 15.89 1.47
CA ALA A 41 -7.32 14.77 2.03
C ALA A 41 -7.23 14.80 3.57
N GLU A 42 -7.05 15.99 4.16
CA GLU A 42 -7.00 16.18 5.60
C GLU A 42 -8.33 15.87 6.27
N GLU A 43 -9.45 16.30 5.69
CA GLU A 43 -10.79 16.03 6.21
C GLU A 43 -11.14 14.53 6.11
N ILE A 44 -10.69 13.86 5.05
CA ILE A 44 -10.82 12.40 4.92
C ILE A 44 -10.02 11.69 6.01
N ALA A 45 -8.76 12.08 6.23
CA ALA A 45 -7.93 11.53 7.29
C ALA A 45 -8.57 11.73 8.68
N ARG A 46 -9.12 12.91 8.94
CA ARG A 46 -9.82 13.24 10.18
C ARG A 46 -11.08 12.39 10.39
N LYS A 47 -11.88 12.20 9.34
CA LYS A 47 -13.07 11.33 9.38
C LYS A 47 -12.71 9.87 9.60
N ALA A 48 -11.64 9.37 8.97
CA ALA A 48 -11.12 8.03 9.19
C ALA A 48 -10.71 7.80 10.65
N GLU A 49 -10.09 8.81 11.27
CA GLU A 49 -9.69 8.77 12.67
C GLU A 49 -10.91 8.83 13.62
N LEU A 50 -11.89 9.69 13.34
CA LEU A 50 -13.16 9.70 14.08
C LEU A 50 -13.88 8.35 14.02
N PHE A 51 -13.96 7.75 12.83
CA PHE A 51 -14.52 6.42 12.65
C PHE A 51 -13.78 5.38 13.51
N ARG A 52 -12.45 5.42 13.54
CA ARG A 52 -11.63 4.54 14.39
C ARG A 52 -11.94 4.72 15.86
N GLN A 53 -12.03 5.96 16.33
CA GLN A 53 -12.34 6.25 17.74
C GLN A 53 -13.73 5.77 18.14
N GLN A 54 -14.72 5.91 17.25
CA GLN A 54 -16.11 5.51 17.51
C GLN A 54 -16.31 4.00 17.46
N THR A 55 -15.66 3.31 16.52
CA THR A 55 -15.93 1.88 16.25
C THR A 55 -14.86 0.96 16.85
N GLY A 56 -13.65 1.46 17.05
CA GLY A 56 -12.45 0.68 17.33
C GLY A 56 -11.83 0.04 16.08
N ILE A 57 -12.36 0.28 14.88
CA ILE A 57 -11.84 -0.31 13.62
C ILE A 57 -10.96 0.72 12.92
N ALA A 58 -9.73 0.36 12.53
CA ALA A 58 -8.84 1.25 11.77
C ALA A 58 -9.05 1.10 10.25
N PRO A 59 -9.61 2.11 9.55
CA PRO A 59 -9.74 2.10 8.10
C PRO A 59 -8.50 2.71 7.47
N PHE A 60 -7.60 1.87 6.98
CA PHE A 60 -6.45 2.30 6.20
C PHE A 60 -6.90 2.53 4.75
N ILE A 61 -6.97 3.79 4.33
CA ILE A 61 -7.41 4.19 2.98
C ILE A 61 -6.18 4.56 2.15
N VAL A 62 -6.02 3.93 0.99
CA VAL A 62 -4.92 4.18 0.06
C VAL A 62 -5.46 4.48 -1.32
N ILE A 63 -5.04 5.59 -1.90
CA ILE A 63 -5.40 6.00 -3.26
C ILE A 63 -4.16 5.83 -4.15
N LEU A 64 -4.34 5.07 -5.22
CA LEU A 64 -3.29 4.72 -6.19
C LEU A 64 -3.71 5.15 -7.60
N PRO A 65 -2.75 5.40 -8.51
CA PRO A 65 -3.08 5.59 -9.91
C PRO A 65 -3.64 4.30 -10.52
N ASP A 66 -3.00 3.16 -10.27
CA ASP A 66 -3.33 1.88 -10.90
C ASP A 66 -2.74 0.70 -10.09
N ILE A 67 -3.14 -0.52 -10.42
CA ILE A 67 -2.66 -1.78 -9.83
C ILE A 67 -2.22 -2.73 -10.95
N ASN A 68 -0.91 -2.96 -11.03
CA ASN A 68 -0.33 -3.82 -12.07
C ASN A 68 -0.64 -5.32 -11.85
N ASN A 69 -0.87 -5.76 -10.60
CA ASN A 69 -1.14 -7.17 -10.28
C ASN A 69 -1.98 -7.27 -8.99
N GLU A 70 -3.26 -7.62 -9.14
CA GLU A 70 -4.18 -7.73 -8.00
C GLU A 70 -3.81 -8.85 -7.02
N ALA A 71 -3.35 -10.01 -7.51
CA ALA A 71 -2.98 -11.13 -6.65
C ALA A 71 -1.80 -10.77 -5.75
N SER A 72 -0.78 -10.12 -6.32
CA SER A 72 0.37 -9.59 -5.57
C SER A 72 -0.07 -8.49 -4.60
N LEU A 73 -0.99 -7.60 -5.01
CA LEU A 73 -1.54 -6.58 -4.12
C LEU A 73 -2.29 -7.20 -2.94
N ARG A 74 -3.07 -8.26 -3.14
CA ARG A 74 -3.78 -8.94 -2.05
C ARG A 74 -2.81 -9.56 -1.04
N GLN A 75 -1.76 -10.21 -1.52
CA GLN A 75 -0.71 -10.77 -0.66
C GLN A 75 0.05 -9.67 0.11
N ASN A 76 0.54 -8.65 -0.61
CA ASN A 76 1.29 -7.55 -0.02
C ASN A 76 0.41 -6.66 0.88
N GLY A 77 -0.85 -6.49 0.52
CA GLY A 77 -1.83 -5.71 1.25
C GLY A 77 -2.20 -6.33 2.59
N LYS A 78 -2.23 -7.68 2.69
CA LYS A 78 -2.34 -8.35 4.01
C LYS A 78 -1.14 -8.04 4.90
N ALA A 79 0.08 -8.13 4.35
CA ALA A 79 1.30 -7.81 5.10
C ALA A 79 1.35 -6.31 5.50
N MET A 80 0.94 -5.42 4.59
CA MET A 80 0.83 -3.98 4.84
C MET A 80 -0.18 -3.69 5.95
N LEU A 81 -1.36 -4.29 5.88
CA LEU A 81 -2.41 -4.13 6.89
C LEU A 81 -1.95 -4.64 8.26
N ALA A 82 -1.31 -5.80 8.33
CA ALA A 82 -0.74 -6.33 9.57
C ALA A 82 0.33 -5.38 10.15
N HIS A 83 1.24 -4.89 9.32
CA HIS A 83 2.30 -3.97 9.75
C HIS A 83 1.72 -2.63 10.24
N ALA A 84 0.86 -1.98 9.45
CA ALA A 84 0.25 -0.71 9.81
C ALA A 84 -0.59 -0.82 11.09
N SER A 85 -1.35 -1.91 11.23
CA SER A 85 -2.18 -2.14 12.43
C SER A 85 -1.36 -2.40 13.68
N SER A 86 -0.17 -3.01 13.55
CA SER A 86 0.72 -3.28 14.69
C SER A 86 1.21 -2.01 15.40
N SER A 87 1.19 -0.87 14.71
CA SER A 87 1.55 0.44 15.28
C SER A 87 0.41 1.12 16.06
N LEU A 88 -0.82 0.60 15.95
CA LEU A 88 -2.00 1.17 16.61
C LEU A 88 -2.33 0.39 17.89
N SER A 89 -2.25 1.05 19.04
CA SER A 89 -2.80 0.51 20.29
C SER A 89 -4.34 0.59 20.28
N ASN A 90 -5.01 -0.40 20.86
CA ASN A 90 -6.46 -0.40 21.12
C ASN A 90 -7.36 -0.37 19.86
N VAL A 91 -7.02 -1.13 18.83
CA VAL A 91 -7.93 -1.39 17.70
C VAL A 91 -8.59 -2.77 17.83
N LYS A 92 -9.90 -2.84 17.63
CA LYS A 92 -10.69 -4.08 17.59
C LYS A 92 -10.54 -4.82 16.25
N GLY A 93 -10.15 -4.10 15.22
CA GLY A 93 -9.95 -4.62 13.88
C GLY A 93 -9.38 -3.57 12.94
N SER A 94 -9.03 -4.00 11.74
CA SER A 94 -8.40 -3.15 10.73
C SER A 94 -8.81 -3.61 9.33
N VAL A 95 -8.94 -2.64 8.43
CA VAL A 95 -9.26 -2.88 7.02
C VAL A 95 -8.39 -1.99 6.15
N LEU A 96 -7.90 -2.53 5.05
CA LEU A 96 -7.22 -1.77 3.99
C LEU A 96 -8.18 -1.59 2.82
N LEU A 97 -8.45 -0.34 2.47
CA LEU A 97 -9.28 0.10 1.36
C LEU A 97 -8.38 0.73 0.30
N LEU A 98 -8.25 0.06 -0.84
CA LEU A 98 -7.42 0.49 -1.95
C LEU A 98 -8.30 1.00 -3.08
N PHE A 99 -8.13 2.26 -3.46
CA PHE A 99 -8.80 2.89 -4.58
C PHE A 99 -7.81 3.12 -5.71
N THR A 100 -8.20 2.79 -6.94
CA THR A 100 -7.46 3.17 -8.15
C THR A 100 -8.18 4.27 -8.91
N THR A 101 -7.42 5.19 -9.52
CA THR A 101 -7.98 6.38 -10.20
C THR A 101 -7.97 6.29 -11.72
N ARG A 102 -7.03 5.57 -12.34
CA ARG A 102 -7.00 5.38 -13.81
C ARG A 102 -8.06 4.38 -14.27
N GLU A 103 -8.12 3.24 -13.61
CA GLU A 103 -9.21 2.28 -13.74
C GLU A 103 -9.95 2.24 -12.39
N PRO A 104 -11.10 2.91 -12.25
CA PRO A 104 -11.78 3.03 -10.96
C PRO A 104 -12.16 1.67 -10.37
N ARG A 105 -11.49 1.29 -9.27
CA ARG A 105 -11.74 0.05 -8.54
C ARG A 105 -11.59 0.29 -7.04
N LEU A 106 -12.33 -0.48 -6.26
CA LEU A 106 -12.15 -0.60 -4.81
C LEU A 106 -11.77 -2.04 -4.48
N ILE A 107 -10.63 -2.21 -3.81
CA ILE A 107 -10.20 -3.49 -3.28
C ILE A 107 -10.13 -3.39 -1.77
N MET A 108 -10.86 -4.29 -1.11
CA MET A 108 -10.87 -4.40 0.34
C MET A 108 -10.04 -5.60 0.78
N ILE A 109 -9.16 -5.38 1.76
CA ILE A 109 -8.34 -6.41 2.39
C ILE A 109 -8.56 -6.35 3.90
N THR A 110 -8.82 -7.50 4.50
CA THR A 110 -9.01 -7.69 5.94
C THR A 110 -7.98 -8.70 6.47
N ASN A 111 -7.71 -8.67 7.78
CA ASN A 111 -6.83 -9.63 8.45
C ASN A 111 -7.48 -11.01 8.73
N GLY A 112 -8.66 -11.27 8.15
CA GLY A 112 -9.35 -12.57 8.20
C GLY A 112 -8.70 -13.64 7.33
#